data_AF-A0AB34FB10-F1
#
_entry.id   AF-A0AB34FB10-F1
#
_cell.length_a   1.000
_cell.length_b   1.000
_cell.length_c   1.000
_cell.angle_alpha   90.00
_cell.angle_beta   90.00
_cell.angle_gamma   90.00
#
_symmetry.space_group_name_H-M   'P 1'
#
loop_
_entity.id
_entity.type
_entity.pdbx_description
1 polymer ?
#
loop_
_entity_poly.entity_id
_entity_poly.type
_entity_poly.pdbx_seq_one_letter_code
_entity_poly.pdbx_strand_id
1 'polypeptide(L)'
;MPEEWPNGLEDWAAKYEARLGTFLRAMEAKEREFIEKGILGNSQVLSRHMRRSWETGDFWVAYAARKSWAFDGIFWRFLDKRFFGNNDAFVDRLELLPHKQITAMEGFVERKMQEKKECRLIDWYIEGSGSNLPPDVLAVR
;
A
#
# COMPACT_ATOMS: atom_id res chain seq x y z
N MET A 1 14.34 -2.52 1.39
CA MET A 1 13.13 -2.50 0.54
C MET A 1 12.69 -1.04 0.33
N PRO A 2 11.73 -0.68 -0.56
CA PRO A 2 11.30 0.72 -0.73
C PRO A 2 10.98 1.44 0.58
N GLU A 3 10.34 0.74 1.52
CA GLU A 3 9.94 1.20 2.85
C GLU A 3 11.10 1.36 3.85
N GLU A 4 12.25 0.73 3.58
CA GLU A 4 13.46 0.82 4.41
C GLU A 4 14.48 1.79 3.80
N TRP A 5 14.11 2.52 2.75
CA TRP A 5 15.04 3.41 2.08
C TRP A 5 15.39 4.59 2.99
N PRO A 6 16.69 4.87 3.24
CA PRO A 6 17.09 5.89 4.24
C PRO A 6 16.52 7.28 3.97
N ASN A 7 16.34 7.65 2.70
CA ASN A 7 15.82 8.95 2.29
C ASN A 7 14.30 8.94 2.05
N GLY A 8 13.62 7.86 2.43
CA GLY A 8 12.19 7.70 2.25
C GLY A 8 11.76 7.16 0.89
N LEU A 9 10.47 6.83 0.82
CA LEU A 9 9.86 6.09 -0.28
C LEU A 9 9.84 6.88 -1.60
N GLU A 10 9.72 8.20 -1.54
CA GLU A 10 9.70 9.08 -2.71
C GLU A 10 11.07 9.18 -3.37
N ASP A 11 12.15 9.32 -2.59
CA ASP A 11 13.51 9.27 -3.13
C ASP A 11 13.79 7.89 -3.75
N TRP A 12 13.39 6.81 -3.07
CA TRP A 12 13.50 5.47 -3.63
C TRP A 12 12.80 5.36 -5.00
N ALA A 13 11.55 5.84 -5.08
CA ALA A 13 10.75 5.78 -6.30
C ALA A 13 11.41 6.58 -7.44
N ALA A 14 11.92 7.78 -7.17
CA ALA A 14 12.62 8.60 -8.15
C ALA A 14 13.91 7.93 -8.67
N LYS A 15 14.70 7.31 -7.77
CA LYS A 15 15.90 6.56 -8.17
C LYS A 15 15.54 5.30 -8.97
N TYR A 16 14.48 4.60 -8.56
CA TYR A 16 14.01 3.41 -9.25
C TYR A 16 13.50 3.74 -10.65
N GLU A 17 12.70 4.80 -10.80
CA GLU A 17 12.15 5.26 -12.08
C GLU A 17 13.25 5.52 -13.12
N ALA A 18 14.32 6.23 -12.75
CA ALA A 18 15.44 6.50 -13.66
C ALA A 18 16.12 5.20 -14.15
N ARG A 19 16.28 4.23 -13.25
CA ARG A 19 16.86 2.91 -13.56
C ARG A 19 15.91 2.07 -14.39
N LEU A 20 14.62 2.07 -14.05
CA LEU A 20 13.56 1.40 -14.79
C LEU A 20 13.51 1.92 -16.23
N GLY A 21 13.57 3.24 -16.44
CA GLY A 21 13.62 3.82 -17.78
C GLY A 21 14.81 3.32 -18.60
N THR A 22 15.97 3.14 -17.98
CA THR A 22 17.16 2.58 -18.66
C THR A 22 16.96 1.11 -19.02
N PHE A 23 16.45 0.32 -18.08
CA PHE A 23 16.14 -1.09 -18.29
C PHE A 23 15.10 -1.29 -19.40
N LEU A 24 14.02 -0.49 -19.40
CA LEU A 24 12.97 -0.56 -20.40
C LEU A 24 13.47 -0.23 -21.81
N ARG A 25 14.38 0.74 -21.96
CA ARG A 25 14.99 1.03 -23.27
C ARG A 25 15.78 -0.16 -23.82
N ALA A 26 16.54 -0.85 -22.97
CA ALA A 26 17.27 -2.04 -23.37
C ALA A 26 16.33 -3.21 -23.72
N MET A 27 15.26 -3.38 -22.93
CA MET A 27 14.22 -4.38 -23.18
C MET A 27 13.52 -4.15 -24.52
N GLU A 28 13.11 -2.91 -24.80
CA GLU A 28 12.46 -2.54 -26.07
C GLU A 28 13.33 -2.82 -27.28
N ALA A 29 14.64 -2.56 -27.19
CA ALA A 29 15.58 -2.88 -28.27
C ALA A 29 15.60 -4.39 -28.56
N LYS A 30 15.64 -5.21 -27.51
CA LYS A 30 15.63 -6.66 -27.65
C LYS A 30 14.29 -7.22 -28.10
N GLU A 31 13.18 -6.67 -27.61
CA GLU A 31 11.85 -7.04 -28.05
C GLU A 31 11.66 -6.74 -29.54
N ARG A 32 12.16 -5.60 -30.06
CA ARG A 32 12.15 -5.31 -31.50
C ARG A 32 12.90 -6.36 -32.32
N GLU A 33 14.13 -6.71 -31.92
CA GLU A 33 14.91 -7.77 -32.59
C GLU A 33 14.15 -9.10 -32.62
N PHE A 34 13.40 -9.43 -31.56
CA PHE A 34 12.66 -10.68 -31.46
C PHE A 34 11.36 -10.67 -32.26
N ILE A 35 10.71 -9.51 -32.38
CA ILE A 35 9.55 -9.31 -33.25
C ILE A 35 9.97 -9.47 -34.71
N GLU A 36 11.08 -8.84 -35.13
CA GLU A 36 11.61 -8.96 -36.49
C GLU A 36 11.96 -10.40 -36.87
N LYS A 37 12.43 -11.19 -35.90
CA LYS A 37 12.71 -12.63 -36.06
C LYS A 37 11.47 -13.52 -35.98
N GLY A 38 10.29 -12.96 -35.74
CA GLY A 38 9.05 -13.72 -35.56
C GLY A 38 8.99 -14.58 -34.28
N ILE A 39 9.90 -14.34 -33.32
CA ILE A 39 9.97 -15.07 -32.04
C ILE A 39 8.92 -14.54 -31.06
N LEU A 40 8.63 -13.23 -31.12
CA LEU A 40 7.74 -12.54 -30.21
C LEU A 40 6.62 -11.82 -30.98
N GLY A 41 5.38 -11.97 -30.54
CA GLY A 41 4.25 -11.19 -31.03
C GLY A 41 4.12 -9.83 -30.34
N ASN A 42 3.49 -8.85 -31.01
CA ASN A 42 3.23 -7.52 -30.45
C ASN A 42 2.41 -7.53 -29.13
N SER A 43 1.57 -8.55 -28.92
CA SER A 43 0.81 -8.74 -27.69
C SER A 43 1.65 -9.23 -26.51
N GLN A 44 2.85 -9.74 -26.77
CA GLN A 44 3.75 -10.32 -25.77
C GLN A 44 4.84 -9.32 -25.31
N VAL A 45 4.84 -8.10 -25.85
CA VAL A 45 5.78 -7.02 -25.50
C VAL A 45 5.55 -6.56 -24.07
N LEU A 46 6.51 -6.82 -23.19
CA LEU A 46 6.39 -6.58 -21.76
C LEU A 46 6.81 -5.17 -21.37
N SER A 47 7.80 -4.58 -22.06
CA SER A 47 8.31 -3.23 -21.74
C SER A 47 7.21 -2.18 -21.66
N ARG A 48 6.28 -2.21 -22.63
CA ARG A 48 5.11 -1.32 -22.67
C ARG A 48 4.18 -1.52 -21.48
N HIS A 49 3.92 -2.77 -21.09
CA HIS A 49 3.08 -3.07 -19.93
C HIS A 49 3.74 -2.65 -18.62
N MET A 50 5.05 -2.85 -18.48
CA MET A 50 5.82 -2.41 -17.32
C MET A 50 5.84 -0.89 -17.19
N ARG A 51 6.08 -0.16 -18.29
CA ARG A 51 6.03 1.30 -18.31
C ARG A 51 4.68 1.81 -17.85
N ARG A 52 3.61 1.32 -18.49
CA ARG A 52 2.24 1.70 -18.14
C ARG A 52 1.95 1.40 -16.67
N SER A 53 2.35 0.23 -16.18
CA SER A 53 2.13 -0.18 -14.79
C SER A 53 2.82 0.74 -13.78
N TRP A 54 4.00 1.27 -14.12
CA TRP A 54 4.67 2.27 -13.29
C TRP A 54 3.94 3.62 -13.33
N GLU A 55 3.63 4.13 -14.53
CA GLU A 55 2.97 5.44 -14.74
C GLU A 55 1.57 5.51 -14.13
N THR A 56 0.79 4.41 -14.20
CA THR A 56 -0.55 4.33 -13.59
C THR A 56 -0.50 4.02 -12.09
N GLY A 57 0.66 3.65 -11.56
CA GLY A 57 0.82 3.18 -10.17
C GLY A 57 0.31 1.76 -9.91
N ASP A 58 0.01 0.96 -10.95
CA ASP A 58 -0.35 -0.46 -10.79
C ASP A 58 0.77 -1.27 -10.14
N PHE A 59 2.02 -0.84 -10.37
CA PHE A 59 3.18 -1.38 -9.67
C PHE A 59 2.98 -1.34 -8.14
N TRP A 60 2.51 -0.20 -7.61
CA TRP A 60 2.31 0.00 -6.18
C TRP A 60 1.15 -0.83 -5.63
N VAL A 61 0.08 -1.03 -6.41
CA VAL A 61 -1.01 -1.93 -6.05
C VAL A 61 -0.50 -3.36 -5.89
N ALA A 62 0.23 -3.86 -6.90
CA ALA A 62 0.81 -5.21 -6.86
C ALA A 62 1.90 -5.35 -5.78
N TYR A 63 2.58 -4.27 -5.43
CA TYR A 63 3.56 -4.25 -4.34
C TYR A 63 2.87 -4.34 -2.97
N ALA A 64 1.93 -3.42 -2.70
CA ALA A 64 1.20 -3.33 -1.44
C ALA A 64 0.43 -4.63 -1.11
N ALA A 65 -0.17 -5.25 -2.13
CA ALA A 65 -0.87 -6.54 -1.97
C ALA A 65 0.05 -7.69 -1.54
N ARG A 66 1.34 -7.65 -1.89
CA ARG A 66 2.33 -8.70 -1.56
C ARG A 66 3.13 -8.42 -0.29
N LYS A 67 3.13 -7.18 0.20
CA LYS A 67 3.96 -6.73 1.31
C LYS A 67 3.10 -5.97 2.31
N SER A 68 2.41 -6.73 3.18
CA SER A 68 1.51 -6.18 4.20
C SER A 68 2.19 -5.16 5.11
N TRP A 69 3.48 -5.32 5.40
CA TRP A 69 4.22 -4.41 6.29
C TRP A 69 4.50 -3.04 5.66
N ALA A 70 4.63 -2.97 4.34
CA ALA A 70 4.84 -1.73 3.59
C ALA A 70 3.53 -1.06 3.18
N PHE A 71 2.39 -1.71 3.44
CA PHE A 71 1.08 -1.29 2.94
C PHE A 71 0.74 0.14 3.35
N ASP A 72 0.86 0.48 4.63
CA ASP A 72 0.43 1.79 5.15
C ASP A 72 1.18 2.95 4.45
N GLY A 73 2.52 2.88 4.42
CA GLY A 73 3.34 3.89 3.75
C GLY A 73 3.06 3.99 2.25
N ILE A 74 2.86 2.87 1.56
CA ILE A 74 2.57 2.86 0.12
C ILE A 74 1.15 3.37 -0.15
N PHE A 75 0.19 3.00 0.69
CA PHE A 75 -1.20 3.41 0.55
C PHE A 75 -1.29 4.93 0.59
N TRP A 76 -0.81 5.55 1.68
CA TRP A 76 -0.90 7.00 1.85
C TRP A 76 -0.10 7.77 0.80
N ARG A 77 1.05 7.25 0.35
CA ARG A 77 1.92 7.98 -0.58
C ARG A 77 1.51 7.84 -2.04
N PHE A 78 1.04 6.67 -2.48
CA PHE A 78 0.83 6.38 -3.90
C PHE A 78 -0.58 5.95 -4.28
N LEU A 79 -1.35 5.34 -3.37
CA LEU A 79 -2.64 4.73 -3.70
C LEU A 79 -3.82 5.60 -3.27
N ASP A 80 -3.76 6.25 -2.10
CA ASP A 80 -4.86 7.03 -1.54
C ASP A 80 -5.36 8.08 -2.54
N LYS A 81 -4.44 8.94 -3.00
CA LYS A 81 -4.75 9.97 -3.99
C LYS A 81 -5.30 9.40 -5.31
N ARG A 82 -4.80 8.24 -5.72
CA ARG A 82 -5.21 7.58 -6.97
C ARG A 82 -6.65 7.09 -6.90
N PHE A 83 -7.07 6.50 -5.78
CA PHE A 83 -8.39 5.90 -5.66
C PHE A 83 -9.44 6.86 -5.08
N PHE A 84 -9.03 7.80 -4.24
CA PHE A 84 -9.93 8.65 -3.46
C PHE A 84 -9.70 10.15 -3.69
N GLY A 85 -8.82 10.53 -4.62
CA GLY A 85 -8.56 11.93 -4.98
C GLY A 85 -7.69 12.66 -3.95
N ASN A 86 -7.52 13.98 -4.13
CA ASN A 86 -6.76 14.77 -3.14
C ASN A 86 -7.39 14.67 -1.76
N ASN A 87 -6.54 14.78 -0.75
CA ASN A 87 -6.94 14.74 0.63
C ASN A 87 -6.09 15.74 1.42
N ASP A 88 -6.72 16.50 2.29
CA ASP A 88 -6.03 17.42 3.18
C ASP A 88 -5.62 16.72 4.48
N ALA A 89 -6.40 15.73 4.95
CA ALA A 89 -6.09 14.96 6.14
C ALA A 89 -6.70 13.54 6.15
N PHE A 90 -6.10 12.59 6.88
CA PHE A 90 -6.69 11.25 7.02
C PHE A 90 -8.14 11.27 7.54
N VAL A 91 -8.52 12.33 8.25
CA VAL A 91 -9.88 12.55 8.79
C VAL A 91 -10.92 12.57 7.67
N ASP A 92 -10.59 13.13 6.51
CA ASP A 92 -11.51 13.18 5.38
C ASP A 92 -11.78 11.77 4.81
N ARG A 93 -10.87 10.80 5.05
CA ARG A 93 -11.11 9.39 4.70
C ARG A 93 -12.04 8.68 5.65
N LEU A 94 -12.23 9.19 6.87
CA LEU A 94 -13.19 8.60 7.80
C LEU A 94 -14.62 8.74 7.28
N GLU A 95 -14.91 9.76 6.48
CA GLU A 95 -16.22 9.94 5.84
C GLU A 95 -16.59 8.80 4.87
N LEU A 96 -15.61 8.00 4.42
CA LEU A 96 -15.85 6.82 3.60
C LEU A 96 -16.40 5.63 4.42
N LEU A 97 -16.28 5.69 5.74
CA LEU A 97 -16.73 4.63 6.64
C LEU A 97 -18.17 4.89 7.11
N PRO A 98 -19.01 3.86 7.25
CA PRO A 98 -20.31 3.99 7.91
C PRO A 98 -20.18 4.58 9.31
N HIS A 99 -21.11 5.45 9.70
CA HIS A 99 -21.09 6.12 11.01
C HIS A 99 -20.92 5.15 12.19
N LYS A 100 -21.56 3.98 12.14
CA LYS A 100 -21.40 2.93 13.16
C LYS A 100 -19.95 2.43 13.30
N GLN A 101 -19.23 2.29 12.20
CA GLN A 101 -17.82 1.89 12.21
C GLN A 101 -16.94 3.00 12.78
N ILE A 102 -17.24 4.26 12.46
CA ILE A 102 -16.56 5.42 13.05
C ILE A 102 -16.77 5.43 14.57
N THR A 103 -18.01 5.31 15.05
CA THR A 103 -18.29 5.27 16.50
C THR A 103 -17.61 4.11 17.20
N ALA A 104 -17.59 2.93 16.57
CA ALA A 104 -16.89 1.77 17.11
C ALA A 104 -15.36 1.99 17.17
N MET A 105 -14.78 2.62 16.14
CA MET A 105 -13.37 3.02 16.11
C MET A 105 -13.06 4.05 17.20
N GLU A 106 -13.89 5.09 17.36
CA GLU A 106 -13.71 6.12 18.39
C GLU A 106 -13.73 5.51 19.80
N GLY A 107 -14.71 4.67 20.10
CA GLY A 107 -14.77 3.96 21.38
C GLY A 107 -13.61 2.97 21.59
N PHE A 108 -13.05 2.42 20.52
CA PHE A 108 -11.82 1.63 20.59
C PHE A 108 -10.59 2.50 20.91
N VAL A 109 -10.44 3.64 20.24
CA VAL A 109 -9.33 4.58 20.46
C VAL A 109 -9.37 5.13 21.89
N GLU A 110 -10.54 5.56 22.38
CA GLU A 110 -10.69 6.08 23.74
C GLU A 110 -10.23 5.05 24.79
N ARG A 111 -10.67 3.79 24.64
CA ARG A 111 -10.25 2.69 25.51
C ARG A 111 -8.73 2.49 25.47
N LYS A 112 -8.12 2.48 24.28
CA LYS A 112 -6.66 2.34 24.12
C LYS A 112 -5.89 3.49 24.75
N MET A 113 -6.41 4.71 24.66
CA MET A 113 -5.82 5.88 25.31
C MET A 113 -5.91 5.80 26.84
N GLN A 114 -6.99 5.23 27.38
CA GLN A 114 -7.11 4.99 28.82
C GLN A 114 -6.18 3.86 29.30
N GLU A 115 -6.14 2.72 28.59
CA GLU A 115 -5.20 1.62 28.87
C GLU A 115 -3.73 2.09 28.88
N LYS A 116 -3.37 2.96 27.92
CA LYS A 116 -2.05 3.59 27.85
C LYS A 116 -1.73 4.42 29.09
N LYS A 117 -2.68 5.19 29.63
CA LYS A 117 -2.48 5.98 30.86
C LYS A 117 -2.29 5.09 32.08
N GLU A 118 -3.00 3.96 32.11
CA GLU A 118 -2.93 2.99 33.19
C GLU A 118 -1.67 2.10 33.11
N CYS A 119 -0.93 2.15 31.99
CA CYS A 119 0.26 1.34 31.72
C CYS A 119 0.03 -0.17 31.92
N ARG A 120 -1.20 -0.65 31.67
CA ARG A 120 -1.53 -2.07 31.79
C ARG A 120 -1.12 -2.80 30.53
N LEU A 121 -0.11 -3.65 30.64
CA LEU A 121 0.23 -4.63 29.61
C LEU A 121 -0.64 -5.87 29.82
N ILE A 122 -1.53 -6.16 28.87
CA ILE A 122 -2.29 -7.41 28.89
C ILE A 122 -1.34 -8.55 28.58
N ASP A 123 -1.25 -9.53 29.47
CA ASP A 123 -0.58 -10.80 29.18
C ASP A 123 -1.51 -11.67 28.33
N TRP A 124 -1.19 -11.75 27.04
CA TRP A 124 -1.98 -12.48 26.06
C TRP A 124 -1.82 -14.01 26.15
N TYR A 125 -0.92 -14.51 27.00
CA TYR A 125 -0.67 -15.95 27.16
C TYR A 125 -1.40 -16.57 28.35
N ILE A 126 -2.09 -15.77 29.16
CA ILE A 126 -2.91 -16.26 30.29
C ILE A 126 -4.32 -16.64 29.79
N GLU A 127 -4.85 -17.75 30.29
CA GLU A 127 -6.23 -18.19 30.02
C GLU A 127 -7.24 -17.09 30.39
N GLY A 128 -8.18 -16.82 29.48
CA GLY A 128 -9.19 -15.77 29.65
C GLY A 128 -8.82 -14.40 29.07
N SER A 129 -7.57 -14.18 28.64
CA SER A 129 -7.14 -12.93 27.96
C SER A 129 -7.94 -12.61 26.68
N GLY A 130 -8.47 -13.64 26.01
CA GLY A 130 -9.35 -13.48 24.85
C GLY A 130 -10.66 -12.71 25.13
N SER A 131 -11.11 -12.67 26.39
CA SER A 131 -12.27 -11.86 26.79
C SER A 131 -12.00 -10.35 26.76
N ASN A 132 -10.73 -9.94 26.71
CA ASN A 132 -10.32 -8.55 26.54
C ASN A 132 -10.20 -8.14 25.06
N LEU A 133 -10.53 -9.02 24.09
CA LEU A 133 -10.49 -8.63 22.70
C LEU A 133 -11.49 -7.49 22.47
N PRO A 134 -11.06 -6.40 21.82
CA PRO A 134 -11.99 -5.37 21.40
C PRO A 134 -13.01 -5.97 20.41
N PRO A 135 -14.24 -5.44 20.38
CA PRO A 135 -15.18 -5.74 19.31
C PRO A 135 -14.51 -5.46 17.96
N ASP A 136 -14.70 -6.37 17.01
CA ASP A 136 -14.23 -6.16 15.65
C ASP A 136 -14.98 -4.97 15.03
N VAL A 137 -14.27 -3.85 14.88
CA VAL A 137 -14.78 -2.59 14.34
C VAL A 137 -15.31 -2.78 12.91
N LEU A 138 -14.76 -3.73 12.15
CA LEU A 138 -15.17 -4.02 10.77
C LEU A 138 -16.37 -4.97 10.71
N ALA A 139 -16.64 -5.72 11.77
CA ALA A 139 -17.82 -6.58 11.89
C ALA A 139 -19.10 -5.82 12.29
N VAL A 140 -18.97 -4.52 12.66
CA VAL A 140 -20.10 -3.66 12.99
C VAL A 140 -20.87 -3.32 11.71
N ARG A 141 -22.03 -3.97 11.52
CA ARG A 141 -23.01 -3.71 10.46
C ARG A 141 -23.99 -2.60 10.84
#